data_AF-A0A0R2LJW3-F1
#
_entry.id   AF-A0A0R2LJW3-F1
#
_cell.length_a   1.000
_cell.length_b   1.000
_cell.length_c   1.000
_cell.angle_alpha   90.00
_cell.angle_beta   90.00
_cell.angle_gamma   90.00
#
_symmetry.space_group_name_H-M   'P 1'
#
loop_
_entity.id
_entity.type
_entity.pdbx_description
1 polymer ?
#
loop_
_entity_poly.entity_id
_entity_poly.type
_entity_poly.pdbx_seq_one_letter_code
_entity_poly.pdbx_strand_id
1 'polypeptide(L)'
;MSELERKESYGYAIIQDLKPLIEISESTLYPILKRLLTKKAIVSKSRIHNNRVRKYYQITEIGKEEIAGFVDDWGQVEKIFEFIKGAGIDG
;
A
#
# COMPACT_ATOMS: atom_id res chain seq x y z
N MET A 1 -2.85 10.66 4.06
CA MET A 1 -4.16 10.01 3.86
C MET A 1 -4.19 9.41 2.48
N SER A 2 -4.09 8.08 2.40
CA SER A 2 -3.96 7.33 1.15
C SER A 2 -5.29 7.33 0.37
N GLU A 3 -5.26 7.27 -0.97
CA GLU A 3 -6.47 7.17 -1.81
C GLU A 3 -7.44 6.04 -1.39
N LEU A 4 -6.93 4.99 -0.73
CA LEU A 4 -7.72 3.89 -0.18
C LEU A 4 -8.68 4.30 0.96
N GLU A 5 -8.45 5.45 1.60
CA GLU A 5 -9.36 6.00 2.61
C GLU A 5 -10.51 6.81 2.00
N ARG A 6 -10.36 7.30 0.75
CA ARG A 6 -11.30 8.26 0.16
C ARG A 6 -12.32 7.64 -0.81
N LYS A 7 -11.99 6.59 -1.56
CA LYS A 7 -12.92 5.92 -2.50
C LYS A 7 -12.59 4.43 -2.65
N GLU A 8 -13.61 3.61 -2.94
CA GLU A 8 -13.40 2.26 -3.47
C GLU A 8 -12.54 2.36 -4.76
N SER A 9 -11.33 1.83 -4.75
CA SER A 9 -10.41 1.89 -5.89
C SER A 9 -10.25 0.52 -6.54
N TYR A 10 -10.33 0.45 -7.87
CA TYR A 10 -10.06 -0.77 -8.64
C TYR A 10 -8.59 -0.80 -9.05
N GLY A 11 -8.06 -2.00 -9.35
CA GLY A 11 -6.62 -2.23 -9.54
C GLY A 11 -5.92 -1.21 -10.46
N TYR A 12 -6.52 -0.86 -11.60
CA TYR A 12 -5.96 0.13 -12.50
C TYR A 12 -5.92 1.55 -11.92
N ALA A 13 -6.94 1.98 -11.16
CA ALA A 13 -6.94 3.29 -10.52
C ALA A 13 -5.78 3.39 -9.50
N ILE A 14 -5.57 2.34 -8.70
CA ILE A 14 -4.44 2.24 -7.76
C ILE A 14 -3.10 2.40 -8.49
N ILE A 15 -2.94 1.80 -9.68
CA ILE A 15 -1.73 1.97 -10.49
C ILE A 15 -1.55 3.43 -10.92
N GLN A 16 -2.61 4.09 -11.40
CA GLN A 16 -2.51 5.49 -11.83
C GLN A 16 -2.15 6.43 -10.68
N ASP A 17 -2.69 6.18 -9.49
CA ASP A 17 -2.41 6.97 -8.30
C ASP A 17 -0.96 6.76 -7.81
N LEU A 18 -0.41 5.56 -7.96
CA LEU A 18 0.96 5.24 -7.54
C LEU A 18 2.04 5.67 -8.55
N LYS A 19 1.72 5.78 -9.83
CA LYS A 19 2.68 6.12 -10.90
C LYS A 19 3.56 7.35 -10.64
N PRO A 20 3.06 8.47 -10.09
CA PRO A 20 3.89 9.63 -9.78
C PRO A 20 4.87 9.41 -8.63
N LEU A 21 4.60 8.40 -7.79
CA LEU A 21 5.37 8.12 -6.57
C LEU A 21 6.39 7.00 -6.79
N ILE A 22 6.00 5.97 -7.54
CA ILE A 22 6.80 4.78 -7.80
C ILE A 22 6.51 4.20 -9.19
N GLU A 23 7.52 3.58 -9.80
CA GLU A 23 7.31 2.75 -10.99
C GLU A 23 6.73 1.39 -10.55
N ILE A 24 5.48 1.11 -10.94
CA ILE A 24 4.79 -0.12 -10.60
C ILE A 24 3.99 -0.67 -11.78
N SER A 25 4.17 -1.96 -12.09
CA SER A 25 3.42 -2.69 -13.10
C SER A 25 2.20 -3.41 -12.52
N GLU A 26 1.28 -3.83 -13.39
CA GLU A 26 0.19 -4.74 -13.02
C GLU A 26 0.71 -6.07 -12.45
N SER A 27 1.76 -6.62 -13.06
CA SER A 27 2.39 -7.88 -12.62
C SER A 27 2.98 -7.79 -11.21
N THR A 28 3.33 -6.59 -10.75
CA THR A 28 3.81 -6.33 -9.37
C THR A 28 2.67 -5.99 -8.42
N LEU A 29 1.68 -5.19 -8.86
CA LEU A 29 0.58 -4.77 -7.99
C LEU A 29 -0.33 -5.93 -7.57
N TYR A 30 -0.73 -6.80 -8.51
CA TYR A 30 -1.72 -7.84 -8.18
C TYR A 30 -1.22 -8.86 -7.14
N PRO A 31 0.03 -9.34 -7.16
CA PRO A 31 0.59 -10.13 -6.07
C PRO A 31 0.57 -9.40 -4.71
N ILE A 32 0.86 -8.09 -4.68
CA ILE A 32 0.81 -7.29 -3.45
C ILE A 32 -0.62 -7.23 -2.91
N LEU A 33 -1.61 -6.89 -3.76
CA LEU A 33 -3.01 -6.87 -3.37
C LEU A 33 -3.49 -8.25 -2.89
N LYS A 34 -3.04 -9.33 -3.51
CA LYS A 34 -3.34 -10.71 -3.07
C LYS A 34 -2.78 -10.98 -1.67
N ARG A 35 -1.55 -10.57 -1.39
CA ARG A 35 -0.94 -10.71 -0.05
C ARG A 35 -1.70 -9.92 1.00
N LEU A 36 -2.09 -8.68 0.69
CA LEU A 36 -2.88 -7.83 1.58
C LEU A 36 -4.27 -8.40 1.86
N LEU A 37 -4.91 -9.02 0.87
CA LEU A 37 -6.17 -9.75 1.06
C LEU A 37 -5.99 -10.97 1.98
N THR A 38 -4.93 -11.76 1.77
CA THR A 38 -4.62 -12.92 2.63
C THR A 38 -4.39 -12.51 4.08
N LYS A 39 -3.75 -11.36 4.30
CA LYS A 39 -3.56 -10.75 5.62
C LYS A 39 -4.83 -10.12 6.22
N LYS A 40 -5.91 -10.01 5.44
CA LYS A 40 -7.12 -9.24 5.80
C LYS A 40 -6.87 -7.75 6.03
N ALA A 41 -5.73 -7.23 5.56
CA ALA A 41 -5.40 -5.79 5.62
C ALA A 41 -6.24 -4.97 4.63
N ILE A 42 -6.72 -5.62 3.57
CA ILE A 42 -7.73 -5.08 2.66
C ILE A 42 -8.85 -6.10 2.45
N VAL A 43 -10.01 -5.62 2.02
CA VAL A 43 -11.12 -6.43 1.49
C VAL A 43 -11.35 -6.07 0.03
N SER A 44 -12.05 -6.95 -0.69
CA SER A 44 -12.44 -6.67 -2.08
C SER A 44 -13.90 -6.96 -2.36
N LYS A 45 -14.54 -6.13 -3.19
CA LYS A 45 -15.90 -6.32 -3.70
C LYS A 45 -15.89 -6.30 -5.23
N SER A 46 -16.61 -7.22 -5.85
CA SER A 46 -16.80 -7.23 -7.31
C SER A 46 -18.08 -6.48 -7.66
N ARG A 47 -18.01 -5.55 -8.62
CA ARG A 47 -19.19 -4.86 -9.18
C ARG A 47 -19.19 -4.95 -10.70
N ILE A 48 -20.36 -5.08 -11.30
CA ILE A 48 -20.51 -5.01 -12.76
C ILE A 48 -20.57 -3.54 -13.17
N HIS A 49 -19.73 -3.15 -14.11
CA HIS A 49 -19.74 -1.83 -14.70
C HIS A 49 -19.51 -1.96 -16.21
N ASN A 50 -20.46 -1.50 -17.03
CA ASN A 50 -20.45 -1.61 -18.49
C ASN A 50 -20.15 -3.05 -18.97
N ASN A 51 -20.92 -4.03 -18.46
CA ASN A 51 -20.75 -5.47 -18.73
C ASN A 51 -19.38 -6.08 -18.35
N ARG A 52 -18.54 -5.37 -17.59
CA ARG A 52 -17.25 -5.89 -17.10
C ARG A 52 -17.28 -5.98 -15.58
N VAL A 53 -16.84 -7.11 -15.04
CA VAL A 53 -16.64 -7.28 -13.60
C VAL A 53 -15.38 -6.52 -13.20
N ARG A 54 -15.52 -5.57 -12.28
CA ARG A 54 -14.42 -4.82 -11.67
C ARG A 54 -14.29 -5.20 -10.21
N LYS A 55 -13.08 -5.52 -9.78
CA LYS A 55 -12.76 -5.73 -8.37
C LYS A 55 -12.30 -4.41 -7.75
N TYR A 56 -13.00 -3.99 -6.72
CA TYR A 56 -12.69 -2.82 -5.90
C TYR A 56 -12.06 -3.28 -4.59
N TYR A 57 -11.10 -2.52 -4.08
CA TYR A 57 -10.37 -2.80 -2.85
C TYR A 57 -10.61 -1.68 -1.84
N GLN A 58 -10.64 -2.05 -0.56
CA GLN A 58 -10.81 -1.12 0.56
C GLN A 58 -9.95 -1.58 1.73
N ILE A 59 -9.30 -0.64 2.41
CA ILE A 59 -8.52 -0.92 3.62
C ILE A 59 -9.44 -1.32 4.78
N THR A 60 -8.99 -2.26 5.62
CA THR A 60 -9.67 -2.68 6.85
C THR A 60 -9.06 -1.98 8.06
N GLU A 61 -9.66 -2.13 9.24
CA GLU A 61 -9.04 -1.67 10.48
C GLU A 61 -7.69 -2.36 10.74
N ILE A 62 -7.58 -3.67 10.45
CA ILE A 62 -6.30 -4.40 10.51
C ILE A 62 -5.24 -3.74 9.62
N GLY A 63 -5.62 -3.35 8.40
CA GLY A 63 -4.69 -2.66 7.49
C GLY A 63 -4.28 -1.28 7.99
N LYS A 64 -5.20 -0.54 8.64
CA LYS A 64 -4.88 0.75 9.25
C LYS A 64 -3.94 0.61 10.44
N GLU A 65 -4.16 -0.40 11.28
CA GLU A 65 -3.26 -0.72 12.40
C GLU A 65 -1.86 -1.12 11.90
N GLU A 66 -1.76 -1.94 10.85
CA GLU A 66 -0.46 -2.26 10.22
C GLU A 66 0.25 -1.01 9.70
N ILE A 67 -0.47 -0.07 9.08
CA ILE A 67 0.11 1.21 8.62
C ILE A 67 0.56 2.05 9.81
N ALA A 68 -0.25 2.17 10.85
CA ALA A 68 0.11 2.95 12.04
C ALA A 68 1.39 2.41 12.68
N GLY A 69 1.48 1.09 12.88
CA GLY A 69 2.69 0.45 13.40
C GLY A 69 3.92 0.68 12.49
N PHE A 70 3.75 0.60 11.17
CA PHE A 70 4.83 0.89 10.24
C PHE A 70 5.32 2.35 10.32
N VAL A 71 4.41 3.30 10.49
CA VAL A 71 4.73 4.72 10.65
C VAL A 71 5.41 4.98 11.99
N ASP A 72 4.96 4.33 13.06
CA ASP A 72 5.58 4.44 14.39
C ASP A 72 7.02 3.88 14.36
N ASP A 73 7.25 2.80 13.62
CA ASP A 73 8.56 2.19 13.41
C ASP A 73 9.46 2.96 12.43
N TRP A 74 8.92 3.95 11.72
CA TRP A 74 9.65 4.69 10.67
C TRP A 74 10.92 5.36 11.21
N GLY A 75 10.88 5.89 12.43
CA GLY A 75 12.06 6.49 13.07
C GLY A 75 13.20 5.50 13.29
N GLN A 76 12.93 4.19 13.39
CA GLN A 76 13.98 3.17 13.43
C GLN A 76 14.62 2.96 12.06
N VAL A 77 13.81 2.97 11.00
CA VAL A 77 14.29 2.89 9.61
C VAL A 77 15.20 4.07 9.29
N GLU A 78 14.81 5.29 9.71
CA GLU A 78 15.65 6.49 9.56
C GLU A 78 16.99 6.35 10.29
N LYS A 79 17.00 5.85 11.53
CA LYS A 79 18.25 5.60 12.27
C LYS A 79 19.16 4.59 11.55
N ILE A 80 18.60 3.51 11.03
CA ILE A 80 19.35 2.52 10.25
C ILE A 80 19.92 3.16 8.99
N PHE A 81 19.13 4.00 8.31
CA PHE A 81 19.56 4.69 7.11
C PHE A 81 20.69 5.69 7.37
N GLU A 82 20.60 6.47 8.45
CA GLU A 82 21.67 7.39 8.87
C GLU A 82 22.95 6.63 9.27
N PHE A 83 22.80 5.48 9.95
CA PHE A 83 23.92 4.59 10.22
C PHE A 83 24.59 4.09 8.93
N ILE A 84 23.84 3.61 7.95
CA ILE A 84 24.36 3.14 6.64
C ILE A 84 25.04 4.28 5.87
N LYS A 85 24.51 5.50 5.96
CA LYS A 85 25.11 6.70 5.35
C LYS A 85 26.42 7.13 6.01
N GLY A 86 26.81 6.53 7.13
CA GLY A 86 28.03 6.88 7.86
C GLY A 86 27.89 8.14 8.71
N ALA A 87 26.66 8.59 9.02
CA ALA A 87 26.41 9.79 9.82
C ALA A 87 26.57 9.56 11.35
N GLY A 88 27.17 8.45 11.79
CA GLY A 88 27.46 8.24 13.21
C GLY A 88 28.04 6.88 13.57
N ILE A 89 29.35 6.71 13.35
CA ILE A 89 30.29 6.28 14.40
C ILE A 89 31.58 7.10 14.19
N ASP A 90 31.53 8.37 14.55
CA ASP A 90 32.71 9.15 14.92
C ASP A 90 32.33 9.89 16.21
N GLY A 91 32.79 9.35 17.36
CA GLY A 91 32.55 9.89 18.70
C GLY A 91 32.23 8.83 19.74
#